data_AF-A0A183AHY6-F1
#
_entry.id   AF-A0A183AHY6-F1
#
_cell.length_a   1.000
_cell.length_b   1.000
_cell.length_c   1.000
_cell.angle_alpha   90.00
_cell.angle_beta   90.00
_cell.angle_gamma   90.00
#
_symmetry.space_group_name_H-M   'P 1'
#
loop_
_entity.id
_entity.type
_entity.pdbx_description
1 polymer ?
#
loop_
_entity_poly.entity_id
_entity_poly.type
_entity_poly.pdbx_seq_one_letter_code
_entity_poly.pdbx_strand_id
1 'polypeptide(L)'
;MPLCDFPVCDLLIIMGTSLSVAPFCMLVNRVGSNVPRVYLNREASVFGFDGIPWDAAENKRDVFVPGDADDSVLRLADLLGWKDELLEMKKTKDAELSKTQIDQCTEEGEKSGHKE
;
A
#
# COMPACT_ATOMS: atom_id res chain seq x y z
N MET A 1 -11.54 -2.20 -11.29
CA MET A 1 -10.62 -3.34 -11.12
C MET A 1 -11.23 -4.51 -11.87
N PRO A 2 -10.58 -5.05 -12.90
CA PRO A 2 -11.11 -6.16 -13.68
C PRO A 2 -11.46 -7.37 -12.79
N LEU A 3 -12.65 -7.95 -12.96
CA LEU A 3 -13.08 -9.15 -12.20
C LEU A 3 -12.17 -10.37 -12.42
N CYS A 4 -11.26 -10.32 -13.39
CA CYS A 4 -10.27 -11.35 -13.66
C CYS A 4 -9.08 -11.37 -12.71
N ASP A 5 -8.86 -10.32 -11.90
CA ASP A 5 -7.67 -10.24 -11.05
C ASP A 5 -7.73 -11.19 -9.85
N PHE A 6 -8.90 -11.25 -9.18
CA PHE A 6 -9.07 -12.04 -7.95
C PHE A 6 -8.97 -13.56 -8.12
N PRO A 7 -9.50 -14.17 -9.21
CA PRO A 7 -9.37 -15.61 -9.42
C PRO A 7 -7.93 -16.12 -9.54
N VAL A 8 -6.98 -15.26 -9.93
CA VAL A 8 -5.56 -15.62 -10.13
C VAL A 8 -4.64 -15.01 -9.07
N CYS A 9 -5.20 -14.41 -8.02
CA CYS A 9 -4.44 -13.78 -6.96
C CYS A 9 -3.93 -14.83 -5.96
N ASP A 10 -2.61 -14.92 -5.80
CA ASP A 10 -1.95 -15.84 -4.85
C ASP A 10 -1.65 -15.19 -3.49
N LEU A 11 -1.63 -13.86 -3.41
CA LEU A 11 -1.38 -13.07 -2.20
C LEU A 11 -2.08 -11.72 -2.31
N LEU A 12 -2.80 -11.32 -1.25
CA LEU A 12 -3.38 -9.99 -1.16
C LEU A 12 -2.64 -9.15 -0.11
N ILE A 13 -2.06 -8.03 -0.55
CA ILE A 13 -1.47 -7.02 0.34
C ILE A 13 -2.43 -5.85 0.45
N ILE A 14 -2.81 -5.52 1.69
CA ILE A 14 -3.72 -4.44 2.03
C ILE A 14 -2.92 -3.47 2.89
N MET A 15 -2.82 -2.21 2.50
CA MET A 15 -1.96 -1.25 3.19
C MET A 15 -2.58 0.14 3.23
N GLY A 16 -2.40 0.84 4.35
CA GLY A 16 -2.75 2.25 4.50
C GLY A 16 -4.22 2.59 4.30
N THR A 17 -5.14 1.70 4.69
CA THR A 17 -6.58 1.90 4.54
C THR A 17 -7.33 1.36 5.74
N SER A 18 -8.38 2.05 6.19
CA SER A 18 -9.27 1.60 7.28
C SER A 18 -10.37 0.64 6.82
N LEU A 19 -10.48 0.40 5.49
CA LEU A 19 -11.53 -0.41 4.87
C LEU A 19 -12.96 -0.03 5.32
N SER A 20 -13.25 1.26 5.46
CA SER A 20 -14.56 1.73 5.96
C SER A 20 -15.57 2.09 4.86
N VAL A 21 -15.11 2.23 3.61
CA VAL A 21 -15.93 2.75 2.51
C VAL A 21 -16.27 1.64 1.51
N ALA A 22 -17.58 1.40 1.35
CA ALA A 22 -18.09 0.51 0.31
C ALA A 22 -18.08 1.21 -1.06
N PRO A 23 -17.88 0.47 -2.17
CA PRO A 23 -17.71 -0.98 -2.23
C PRO A 23 -16.26 -1.47 -2.03
N PHE A 24 -15.30 -0.57 -1.82
CA PHE A 24 -13.87 -0.93 -1.81
C PHE A 24 -13.50 -1.90 -0.68
N CYS A 25 -14.05 -1.69 0.52
CA CYS A 25 -13.78 -2.56 1.66
C CYS A 25 -14.17 -4.04 1.44
N MET A 26 -15.08 -4.31 0.50
CA MET A 26 -15.54 -5.66 0.19
C MET A 26 -14.57 -6.43 -0.72
N LEU A 27 -13.57 -5.77 -1.30
CA LEU A 27 -12.62 -6.42 -2.21
C LEU A 27 -11.75 -7.48 -1.51
N VAL A 28 -11.50 -7.32 -0.21
CA VAL A 28 -10.71 -8.28 0.59
C VAL A 28 -11.37 -9.66 0.69
N ASN A 29 -12.65 -9.77 0.37
CA ASN A 29 -13.43 -11.01 0.37
C ASN A 29 -13.52 -11.66 -1.02
N ARG A 30 -12.90 -11.07 -2.05
CA ARG A 30 -12.99 -11.57 -3.44
C ARG A 30 -11.91 -12.60 -3.77
N VAL A 31 -10.82 -12.65 -2.99
CA VAL A 31 -9.75 -13.66 -3.18
C VAL A 31 -10.20 -15.05 -2.74
N GLY A 32 -9.61 -16.09 -3.33
CA GLY A 32 -9.91 -17.49 -2.98
C GLY A 32 -9.65 -17.78 -1.50
N SER A 33 -10.34 -18.78 -0.91
CA SER A 33 -10.34 -19.06 0.54
C SER A 33 -8.97 -19.44 1.14
N ASN A 34 -8.03 -19.89 0.30
CA ASN A 34 -6.68 -20.26 0.74
C ASN A 34 -5.64 -19.16 0.49
N VAL A 35 -6.03 -18.06 -0.16
CA VAL A 35 -5.13 -16.95 -0.46
C VAL A 35 -4.79 -16.21 0.83
N PRO A 36 -3.51 -16.09 1.21
CA PRO A 36 -3.09 -15.29 2.34
C PRO A 36 -3.40 -13.81 2.13
N ARG A 37 -3.79 -13.12 3.19
CA ARG A 37 -4.02 -11.67 3.19
C ARG A 37 -3.15 -11.02 4.25
N VAL A 38 -2.32 -10.06 3.84
CA VAL A 38 -1.46 -9.31 4.75
C VAL A 38 -2.01 -7.89 4.86
N TYR A 39 -2.31 -7.46 6.09
CA TYR A 39 -2.83 -6.14 6.39
C TYR A 39 -1.79 -5.31 7.13
N LEU A 40 -1.19 -4.36 6.43
CA LEU A 40 -0.18 -3.43 6.93
C LEU A 40 -0.86 -2.10 7.28
N ASN A 41 -1.19 -1.90 8.55
CA ASN A 41 -1.85 -0.68 8.97
C ASN A 41 -1.55 -0.34 10.44
N ARG A 42 -1.73 0.93 10.80
CA ARG A 42 -1.51 1.37 12.19
C ARG A 42 -2.52 0.71 13.14
N GLU A 43 -3.74 0.55 12.67
CA GLU A 43 -4.87 0.09 13.47
C GLU A 43 -5.69 -0.94 12.71
N ALA A 44 -6.28 -1.87 13.47
CA ALA A 44 -7.25 -2.84 12.99
C ALA A 44 -8.33 -3.06 14.04
N SER A 45 -9.50 -3.55 13.61
CA SER A 45 -10.47 -4.13 14.54
C SER A 45 -9.90 -5.34 15.26
N VAL A 46 -10.48 -5.71 16.40
CA VAL A 46 -10.10 -6.95 17.13
C VAL A 46 -10.33 -8.20 16.27
N PHE A 47 -11.38 -8.15 15.45
CA PHE A 47 -11.64 -9.16 14.44
C PHE A 47 -10.87 -8.83 13.17
N GLY A 48 -10.23 -9.84 12.60
CA GLY A 48 -9.69 -9.78 11.26
C GLY A 48 -10.79 -9.93 10.22
N PHE A 49 -10.37 -10.33 9.02
CA PHE A 49 -11.30 -10.56 7.94
C PHE A 49 -12.23 -11.74 8.25
N ASP A 50 -13.42 -11.74 7.64
CA ASP A 50 -14.46 -12.76 7.85
C ASP A 50 -14.94 -12.90 9.32
N GLY A 51 -14.61 -11.92 10.19
CA GLY A 51 -15.01 -11.90 11.59
C GLY A 51 -14.20 -12.81 12.52
N ILE A 52 -13.07 -13.35 12.05
CA ILE A 52 -12.18 -14.22 12.84
C ILE A 52 -11.12 -13.33 13.52
N PRO A 53 -10.89 -13.41 14.85
CA PRO A 53 -9.82 -12.65 15.51
C PRO A 53 -8.44 -12.95 14.91
N TRP A 54 -7.57 -11.94 14.86
CA TRP A 54 -6.24 -12.07 14.22
C TRP A 54 -5.40 -13.21 14.79
N ASP A 55 -5.40 -13.38 16.12
CA ASP A 55 -4.61 -14.39 16.82
C ASP A 55 -5.38 -15.71 17.09
N ALA A 56 -6.56 -15.87 16.49
CA ALA A 56 -7.36 -17.07 16.68
C ALA A 56 -6.73 -18.28 15.97
N ALA A 57 -6.84 -19.48 16.55
CA ALA A 57 -6.32 -20.71 15.94
C ALA A 57 -7.04 -21.07 14.62
N GLU A 58 -8.26 -20.57 14.44
CA GLU A 58 -9.05 -20.69 13.22
C GLU A 58 -8.55 -19.77 12.10
N ASN A 59 -7.81 -18.71 12.43
CA ASN A 59 -7.20 -17.83 11.44
C ASN A 59 -5.97 -18.50 10.83
N LYS A 60 -6.10 -18.92 9.57
CA LYS A 60 -5.05 -19.67 8.86
C LYS A 60 -4.33 -18.87 7.79
N ARG A 61 -4.80 -17.66 7.47
CA ARG A 61 -4.38 -16.97 6.24
C ARG A 61 -4.22 -15.46 6.39
N ASP A 62 -4.76 -14.87 7.45
CA ASP A 62 -4.77 -13.41 7.62
C ASP A 62 -3.71 -12.99 8.62
N VAL A 63 -2.87 -12.03 8.22
CA VAL A 63 -1.81 -11.49 9.06
C VAL A 63 -2.02 -9.99 9.18
N PHE A 64 -2.16 -9.50 10.42
CA PHE A 64 -2.14 -8.07 10.71
C PHE A 64 -0.75 -7.67 11.21
N VAL A 65 -0.17 -6.66 10.57
CA VAL A 65 1.11 -6.05 10.97
C VAL A 65 0.81 -4.64 11.46
N PRO A 66 0.76 -4.42 12.79
CA PRO A 66 0.50 -3.10 13.34
C PRO A 66 1.71 -2.18 13.14
N GLY A 67 1.49 -0.99 12.59
CA GLY A 67 2.52 0.03 12.49
C GLY A 67 2.38 0.95 11.28
N ASP A 68 3.42 1.74 11.05
CA ASP A 68 3.51 2.56 9.84
C ASP A 68 3.64 1.67 8.59
N ALA A 69 2.99 2.07 7.50
CA ALA A 69 2.99 1.30 6.27
C ALA A 69 4.37 1.30 5.62
N ASP A 70 5.10 2.42 5.67
CA ASP A 70 6.44 2.52 5.06
C ASP A 70 7.42 1.61 5.81
N ASP A 71 7.40 1.65 7.16
CA ASP A 71 8.24 0.77 7.98
C ASP A 71 7.94 -0.71 7.74
N SER A 72 6.65 -1.05 7.60
CA SER A 72 6.21 -2.41 7.33
C SER A 72 6.65 -2.90 5.95
N VAL A 73 6.56 -2.06 4.92
CA VAL A 73 7.04 -2.35 3.57
C VAL A 73 8.56 -2.46 3.52
N LEU A 74 9.28 -1.59 4.23
CA LEU A 74 10.75 -1.68 4.34
C LEU A 74 11.19 -2.97 5.01
N ARG A 75 10.51 -3.40 6.08
CA ARG A 75 10.77 -4.68 6.73
C ARG A 75 10.49 -5.85 5.80
N LEU A 76 9.38 -5.82 5.06
CA LEU A 76 9.06 -6.84 4.07
C LEU A 76 10.12 -6.90 2.96
N ALA A 77 10.54 -5.74 2.45
CA ALA A 77 11.60 -5.65 1.46
C ALA A 77 12.94 -6.19 1.99
N ASP A 78 13.28 -5.96 3.26
CA ASP A 78 14.47 -6.52 3.91
C ASP A 78 14.44 -8.05 3.92
N LEU A 79 13.30 -8.63 4.32
CA LEU A 79 13.11 -10.09 4.35
C LEU A 79 13.19 -10.73 2.96
N LEU A 80 12.84 -9.99 1.91
CA LEU A 80 12.91 -10.43 0.51
C LEU A 80 14.25 -10.12 -0.16
N GLY A 81 15.14 -9.37 0.51
CA GLY A 81 16.41 -8.91 -0.07
C GLY A 81 16.27 -7.77 -1.09
N TRP A 82 15.16 -7.04 -1.08
CA TRP A 82 14.83 -5.94 -2.01
C TRP A 82 15.03 -4.55 -1.41
N LYS A 83 15.45 -4.45 -0.15
CA LYS A 83 15.51 -3.18 0.59
C LYS A 83 16.36 -2.12 -0.09
N ASP A 84 17.58 -2.47 -0.49
CA ASP A 84 18.50 -1.51 -1.13
C ASP A 84 17.98 -1.05 -2.50
N GLU A 85 17.42 -1.98 -3.29
CA GLU A 85 16.79 -1.68 -4.58
C GLU A 85 15.60 -0.73 -4.40
N LEU A 86 14.72 -1.00 -3.43
CA LEU A 86 13.57 -0.15 -3.13
C LEU A 86 13.98 1.27 -2.70
N LEU A 87 15.00 1.39 -1.85
CA LEU A 87 15.52 2.68 -1.39
C LEU A 87 16.16 3.48 -2.52
N GLU A 88 16.89 2.82 -3.42
CA GLU A 88 17.47 3.49 -4.58
C GLU A 88 16.40 3.94 -5.59
N MET A 89 15.36 3.13 -5.83
CA MET A 89 14.20 3.52 -6.63
C MET A 89 13.50 4.75 -6.05
N LYS A 90 13.26 4.75 -4.72
CA LYS A 90 12.65 5.89 -4.03
C LYS A 90 13.51 7.14 -4.18
N LYS A 91 14.79 7.06 -3.85
CA LYS A 91 15.74 8.19 -3.95
C LYS A 91 15.79 8.79 -5.35
N THR A 92 15.85 7.93 -6.38
CA THR A 92 15.85 8.37 -7.78
C THR A 92 14.56 9.11 -8.12
N LYS A 93 13.41 8.54 -7.75
CA LYS A 93 12.09 9.15 -8.01
C LYS A 93 11.89 10.46 -7.25
N ASP A 94 12.33 10.55 -6.00
CA ASP A 94 12.28 11.77 -5.19
C ASP A 94 13.13 12.89 -5.82
N ALA A 95 14.31 12.55 -6.35
CA ALA A 95 15.16 13.49 -7.08
C ALA A 95 14.54 13.96 -8.41
N GLU A 96 13.84 13.08 -9.14
CA GLU A 96 13.08 13.47 -10.34
C GLU A 96 11.95 14.44 -10.00
N LEU A 97 11.15 14.11 -8.99
CA LEU A 97 9.99 14.91 -8.57
C LEU A 97 10.40 16.30 -8.07
N SER A 98 11.49 16.41 -7.32
CA SER A 98 12.00 17.70 -6.85
C SER A 98 12.45 18.62 -7.99
N LYS A 99 13.07 18.08 -9.05
CA LYS A 99 13.43 18.87 -10.24
C LYS A 99 12.20 19.34 -11.01
N THR A 100 11.23 18.45 -11.24
CA THR A 100 9.99 18.81 -11.94
C THR A 100 9.22 19.91 -11.23
N GLN A 101 9.21 19.92 -9.89
CA GLN A 101 8.57 20.99 -9.11
C GLN A 101 9.31 22.33 -9.25
N ILE A 102 10.65 22.31 -9.28
CA ILE A 102 11.46 23.52 -9.51
C ILE A 102 11.19 24.10 -10.90
N ASP A 103 11.20 23.27 -11.94
CA ASP A 103 10.99 23.69 -13.33
C ASP A 103 9.59 24.32 -13.52
N GLN A 104 8.56 23.73 -12.92
CA GLN A 104 7.19 24.28 -12.93
C GLN A 104 7.08 25.63 -12.20
N CYS A 105 7.74 25.78 -11.04
CA CYS A 105 7.77 27.06 -10.34
C CYS A 105 8.54 28.14 -11.12
N THR A 106 9.58 27.79 -11.88
CA THR A 106 10.31 28.74 -12.70
C THR A 106 9.52 29.20 -13.93
N GLU A 107 8.80 28.29 -14.61
CA GLU A 107 8.01 28.63 -15.80
C GLU A 107 6.76 29.47 -15.47
N GLU A 108 6.12 29.23 -14.31
CA GLU A 108 4.98 30.05 -13.85
C GLU A 108 5.42 31.46 -13.43
N GLY A 109 6.61 31.58 -12.82
CA GLY A 109 7.21 32.87 -12.45
C GLY A 109 7.54 33.74 -13.67
N GLU A 110 8.04 33.14 -14.75
CA GLU A 110 8.36 33.85 -16.00
C GLU A 110 7.11 34.31 -16.77
N LYS A 111 6.04 33.52 -16.79
CA LYS A 111 4.76 33.89 -17.45
C LYS A 111 4.01 35.01 -16.71
N SER A 112 4.20 35.16 -15.40
CA SER A 112 3.60 36.27 -14.63
C SER A 112 4.33 37.61 -14.80
N GLY A 113 5.59 37.60 -15.26
CA GLY A 113 6.44 38.80 -15.37
C GLY A 113 6.34 39.57 -16.70
N HIS A 114 5.58 39.10 -17.69
CA HIS A 114 5.54 39.68 -19.04
C HIS A 114 4.24 40.44 -19.38
N LYS A 115 3.53 40.94 -18.36
CA LYS A 115 2.29 41.70 -18.52
C LYS A 115 2.42 43.08 -17.87
N GLU A 116 3.22 43.94 -18.49
CA GLU A 116 3.16 45.41 -18.35
C GLU A 116 3.07 46.05 -19.74
#